data_AF-A4TEY7-F1
#
_entry.id   AF-A4TEY7-F1
#
_cell.length_a   1.000
_cell.length_b   1.000
_cell.length_c   1.000
_cell.angle_alpha   90.00
_cell.angle_beta   90.00
_cell.angle_gamma   90.00
#
_symmetry.space_group_name_H-M   'P 1'
#
loop_
_entity.id
_entity.type
_entity.pdbx_description
1 polymer ?
#
loop_
_entity_poly.entity_id
_entity_poly.type
_entity_poly.pdbx_seq_one_letter_code
_entity_poly.pdbx_strand_id
1 'polypeptide(L)'
;MGVAWAQPPVPSAGELTSELQQVLNTGTPTEVRAAKLAGGDAAVPTADNIANRLNTYGGMINWRVENPVLNGDQLDAQIAVTIPIWGTKTHNIYWVEQDGAWKLSNPSACVIARDVAGVDCTV
;
A
#
# COMPACT_ATOMS: atom_id res chain seq x y z
N MET A 1 34.79 6.47 3.63
CA MET A 1 33.86 7.55 3.22
C MET A 1 32.51 6.88 3.02
N GLY A 2 31.56 7.10 3.93
CA GLY A 2 30.23 6.48 3.82
C GLY A 2 29.45 7.17 2.71
N VAL A 3 28.96 6.39 1.75
CA VAL A 3 27.95 6.89 0.81
C VAL A 3 26.72 7.23 1.65
N ALA A 4 26.44 8.53 1.81
CA ALA A 4 25.14 8.98 2.26
C ALA A 4 24.18 8.60 1.12
N TRP A 5 23.47 7.48 1.27
CA TRP A 5 22.36 7.16 0.38
C TRP A 5 21.35 8.28 0.60
N ALA A 6 21.18 9.14 -0.39
CA ALA A 6 20.12 10.13 -0.36
C ALA A 6 18.80 9.35 -0.31
N GLN A 7 17.98 9.62 0.71
CA GLN A 7 16.64 9.03 0.77
C GLN A 7 15.93 9.28 -0.56
N PRO A 8 15.23 8.29 -1.13
CA PRO A 8 14.48 8.48 -2.36
C PRO A 8 13.48 9.63 -2.19
N PRO A 9 13.20 10.39 -3.27
CA PRO A 9 12.23 11.48 -3.21
C PRO A 9 10.92 10.96 -2.63
N VAL A 10 10.36 11.72 -1.69
CA VAL A 10 9.10 11.37 -1.02
C VAL A 10 7.96 11.38 -2.05
N PRO A 11 7.28 10.25 -2.30
CA PRO A 11 6.20 10.19 -3.26
C PRO A 11 5.00 11.00 -2.78
N SER A 12 4.32 11.62 -3.73
CA SER A 12 3.03 12.26 -3.52
C SER A 12 1.93 11.22 -3.24
N ALA A 13 0.80 11.69 -2.71
CA ALA A 13 -0.36 10.84 -2.45
C ALA A 13 -0.88 10.14 -3.72
N GLY A 14 -0.81 10.84 -4.87
CA GLY A 14 -1.18 10.28 -6.17
C GLY A 14 -0.26 9.15 -6.61
N GLU A 15 1.05 9.33 -6.44
CA GLU A 15 2.04 8.29 -6.74
C GLU A 15 1.84 7.06 -5.85
N LEU A 16 1.72 7.24 -4.52
CA LEU A 16 1.45 6.13 -3.59
C LEU A 16 0.14 5.39 -3.93
N THR A 17 -0.89 6.11 -4.37
CA THR A 17 -2.14 5.50 -4.84
C THR A 17 -1.91 4.64 -6.07
N SER A 18 -1.21 5.15 -7.08
CA SER A 18 -0.88 4.39 -8.30
C SER A 18 0.00 3.18 -8.01
N GLU A 19 0.93 3.29 -7.06
CA GLU A 19 1.76 2.16 -6.65
C GLU A 19 0.96 1.06 -5.96
N LEU A 20 0.05 1.41 -5.04
CA LEU A 20 -0.86 0.44 -4.45
C LEU A 20 -1.77 -0.19 -5.51
N GLN A 21 -2.25 0.57 -6.50
CA GLN A 21 -3.04 0.02 -7.60
C GLN A 21 -2.23 -1.00 -8.41
N GLN A 22 -0.94 -0.75 -8.63
CA GLN A 22 -0.06 -1.71 -9.29
C GLN A 22 0.18 -2.96 -8.43
N VAL A 23 0.38 -2.81 -7.12
CA VAL A 23 0.49 -3.93 -6.16
C VAL A 23 -0.77 -4.79 -6.13
N LEU A 24 -1.94 -4.18 -6.29
CA LEU A 24 -3.24 -4.86 -6.26
C LEU A 24 -3.71 -5.32 -7.65
N ASN A 25 -2.93 -5.06 -8.70
CA ASN A 25 -3.22 -5.57 -10.03
C ASN A 25 -2.61 -6.96 -10.21
N THR A 26 -3.44 -8.00 -10.12
CA THR A 26 -3.02 -9.41 -10.27
C THR A 26 -2.52 -9.76 -11.68
N GLY A 27 -2.71 -8.88 -12.67
CA GLY A 27 -2.09 -9.00 -13.99
C GLY A 27 -0.68 -8.42 -14.08
N THR A 28 -0.21 -7.70 -13.06
CA THR A 28 1.18 -7.21 -12.97
C THR A 28 2.09 -8.37 -12.54
N PRO A 29 3.30 -8.53 -13.13
CA PRO A 29 4.23 -9.57 -12.72
C PRO A 29 4.52 -9.54 -11.23
N THR A 30 4.58 -10.73 -10.61
CA THR A 30 4.74 -10.90 -9.16
C THR A 30 5.97 -10.17 -8.63
N GLU A 31 7.09 -10.23 -9.34
CA GLU A 31 8.34 -9.59 -8.98
C GLU A 31 8.22 -8.04 -8.93
N VAL A 32 7.43 -7.45 -9.82
CA VAL A 32 7.18 -5.99 -9.83
C VAL A 32 6.33 -5.58 -8.63
N ARG A 33 5.39 -6.44 -8.22
CA ARG A 33 4.52 -6.22 -7.06
C ARG A 33 5.30 -6.42 -5.76
N ALA A 34 6.09 -7.48 -5.67
CA ALA A 34 6.97 -7.77 -4.55
C ALA A 34 7.98 -6.64 -4.30
N ALA A 35 8.54 -6.04 -5.36
CA ALA A 35 9.47 -4.92 -5.23
C ALA A 35 8.89 -3.68 -4.51
N LYS A 36 7.56 -3.54 -4.47
CA LYS A 36 6.83 -2.43 -3.81
C LYS A 36 6.36 -2.78 -2.40
N LEU A 37 6.59 -4.02 -1.95
CA LEU A 37 6.18 -4.51 -0.63
C LEU A 37 7.43 -4.73 0.22
N ALA A 38 7.41 -4.27 1.47
CA ALA A 38 8.53 -4.47 2.39
C ALA A 38 8.77 -5.96 2.68
N GLY A 39 7.72 -6.76 2.68
CA GLY A 39 7.79 -8.23 2.82
C GLY A 39 8.17 -8.96 1.52
N GLY A 40 8.41 -8.25 0.42
CA GLY A 40 8.74 -8.85 -0.87
C GLY A 40 7.73 -9.89 -1.32
N ASP A 41 8.22 -11.04 -1.78
CA ASP A 41 7.40 -12.16 -2.25
C ASP A 41 6.45 -12.70 -1.17
N ALA A 42 6.86 -12.67 0.11
CA ALA A 42 6.02 -13.14 1.21
C ALA A 42 4.76 -12.28 1.38
N ALA A 43 4.81 -11.02 0.93
CA ALA A 43 3.67 -10.10 1.02
C ALA A 43 2.70 -10.16 -0.17
N VAL A 44 3.12 -10.77 -1.28
CA VAL A 44 2.30 -10.88 -2.49
C VAL A 44 0.98 -11.64 -2.25
N PRO A 45 0.93 -12.78 -1.54
CA PRO A 45 -0.33 -13.47 -1.28
C PRO A 45 -1.36 -12.60 -0.54
N THR A 46 -0.91 -11.72 0.36
CA THR A 46 -1.81 -10.76 1.02
C THR A 46 -2.31 -9.70 0.04
N ALA A 47 -1.44 -9.18 -0.84
CA ALA A 47 -1.86 -8.29 -1.90
C ALA A 47 -2.87 -8.95 -2.87
N ASP A 48 -2.71 -10.23 -3.17
CA ASP A 48 -3.66 -11.02 -3.97
C ASP A 48 -5.01 -11.17 -3.27
N ASN A 49 -5.03 -11.50 -1.98
CA ASN A 49 -6.26 -11.61 -1.21
C ASN A 49 -7.02 -10.28 -1.17
N ILE A 50 -6.31 -9.16 -0.97
CA ILE A 50 -6.87 -7.81 -1.04
C ILE A 50 -7.45 -7.58 -2.44
N ALA A 51 -6.64 -7.77 -3.49
CA ALA A 51 -7.05 -7.52 -4.87
C ALA A 51 -8.32 -8.30 -5.25
N ASN A 52 -8.36 -9.60 -4.98
CA ASN A 52 -9.50 -10.47 -5.26
C ASN A 52 -10.76 -10.00 -4.53
N ARG A 53 -10.61 -9.53 -3.28
CA ARG A 53 -11.74 -9.04 -2.51
C ARG A 53 -12.24 -7.69 -2.98
N LEU A 54 -11.34 -6.75 -3.29
CA LEU A 54 -11.72 -5.45 -3.86
C LEU A 54 -12.38 -5.60 -5.24
N ASN A 55 -11.92 -6.55 -6.06
CA ASN A 55 -12.55 -6.89 -7.33
C ASN A 55 -13.98 -7.42 -7.15
N THR A 56 -14.24 -8.18 -6.08
CA THR A 56 -15.60 -8.64 -5.72
C THR A 56 -16.52 -7.48 -5.35
N TYR A 57 -15.98 -6.40 -4.78
CA TYR A 57 -16.75 -5.19 -4.49
C TYR A 57 -17.08 -4.36 -5.75
N GLY A 58 -16.50 -4.66 -6.92
CA GLY A 58 -16.95 -4.16 -8.22
C GLY A 58 -17.35 -2.68 -8.26
N GLY A 59 -16.38 -1.76 -8.11
CA GLY A 59 -16.60 -0.31 -8.18
C GLY A 59 -17.51 0.29 -7.09
N MET A 60 -18.10 -0.54 -6.20
CA MET A 60 -18.94 -0.08 -5.09
C MET A 60 -18.14 0.64 -4.00
N ILE A 61 -16.81 0.56 -4.04
CA ILE A 61 -15.92 1.29 -3.15
C ILE A 61 -14.89 2.04 -3.98
N ASN A 62 -14.50 3.21 -3.51
CA ASN A 62 -13.36 3.95 -4.02
C ASN A 62 -12.33 4.07 -2.92
N TRP A 63 -11.05 4.03 -3.25
CA TRP A 63 -10.00 4.25 -2.28
C TRP A 63 -8.84 5.04 -2.89
N ARG A 64 -8.14 5.80 -2.04
CA ARG A 64 -6.93 6.54 -2.41
C ARG A 64 -6.06 6.77 -1.19
N VAL A 65 -4.77 6.99 -1.42
CA VAL A 65 -3.84 7.44 -0.38
C VAL A 65 -3.97 8.95 -0.23
N GLU A 66 -3.85 9.45 1.01
CA GLU A 66 -3.92 10.86 1.37
C GLU A 66 -2.90 11.20 2.46
N ASN A 67 -2.56 12.48 2.57
CA ASN A 67 -1.74 13.04 3.64
C ASN A 67 -0.39 12.32 3.89
N PRO A 68 0.43 12.06 2.85
CA PRO A 68 1.77 11.53 3.06
C PRO A 68 2.65 12.56 3.78
N VAL A 69 3.29 12.13 4.87
CA VAL A 69 4.18 12.93 5.70
C VAL A 69 5.42 12.09 6.03
N LEU A 70 6.58 12.61 5.66
CA LEU A 70 7.85 11.99 6.01
C LEU A 70 8.11 12.15 7.51
N ASN A 71 8.36 11.05 8.20
CA ASN A 71 8.62 10.98 9.63
C ASN A 71 9.89 10.15 9.88
N GLY A 72 11.06 10.80 9.74
CA GLY A 72 12.35 10.13 9.80
C GLY A 72 12.54 9.18 8.61
N ASP A 73 12.53 7.88 8.88
CA ASP A 73 12.76 6.82 7.88
C ASP A 73 11.47 6.13 7.42
N GLN A 74 10.31 6.61 7.89
CA GLN A 74 9.00 6.15 7.41
C GLN A 74 8.23 7.29 6.74
N LEU A 75 7.40 6.92 5.78
CA LEU A 75 6.43 7.81 5.16
C LEU A 75 5.04 7.44 5.67
N ASP A 76 4.54 8.22 6.63
CA ASP A 76 3.21 8.05 7.20
C ASP A 76 2.17 8.60 6.24
N ALA A 77 1.06 7.88 6.02
CA ALA A 77 -0.07 8.37 5.23
C ALA A 77 -1.38 7.75 5.71
N GLN A 78 -2.46 8.06 5.00
CA GLN A 78 -3.77 7.48 5.23
C GLN A 78 -4.31 6.87 3.95
N ILE A 79 -4.95 5.70 4.04
CA ILE A 79 -5.82 5.22 2.97
C ILE A 79 -7.26 5.64 3.28
N ALA A 80 -7.81 6.48 2.41
CA ALA A 80 -9.19 6.93 2.46
C ALA A 80 -10.05 6.00 1.61
N VAL A 81 -11.01 5.33 2.24
CA VAL A 81 -11.95 4.40 1.61
C VAL A 81 -13.34 5.02 1.64
N THR A 82 -13.90 5.27 0.46
CA THR A 82 -15.22 5.84 0.26
C THR A 82 -16.20 4.74 -0.14
N ILE A 83 -17.27 4.60 0.64
CA ILE A 83 -18.40 3.74 0.33
C ILE A 83 -19.60 4.65 0.05
N PRO A 84 -20.22 4.60 -1.15
CA PRO A 84 -21.43 5.38 -1.45
C PRO A 84 -22.47 5.21 -0.36
N ILE A 85 -23.14 6.29 0.04
CA ILE A 85 -24.15 6.35 1.13
C ILE A 85 -23.56 6.29 2.56
N TRP A 86 -22.41 5.65 2.77
CA TRP A 86 -21.81 5.47 4.11
C TRP A 86 -20.65 6.43 4.41
N GLY A 87 -20.18 7.17 3.41
CA GLY A 87 -19.14 8.19 3.56
C GLY A 87 -17.72 7.64 3.40
N THR A 88 -16.75 8.42 3.86
CA THR A 88 -15.31 8.09 3.78
C THR A 88 -14.77 7.71 5.15
N LYS A 89 -14.03 6.61 5.23
CA LYS A 89 -13.23 6.23 6.40
C LYS A 89 -11.75 6.28 6.04
N THR A 90 -10.91 6.72 6.97
CA THR A 90 -9.47 6.73 6.78
C THR A 90 -8.80 5.71 7.70
N HIS A 91 -7.75 5.07 7.21
CA HIS A 91 -6.92 4.14 7.97
C HIS A 91 -5.46 4.56 7.86
N ASN A 92 -4.74 4.58 8.98
CA ASN A 92 -3.32 4.94 8.97
C ASN A 92 -2.50 3.80 8.39
N ILE A 93 -1.63 4.14 7.46
CA ILE A 93 -0.68 3.24 6.81
C ILE A 93 0.64 3.97 6.64
N TYR A 94 1.71 3.23 6.41
CA TYR A 94 3.03 3.81 6.25
C TYR A 94 3.90 2.95 5.31
N TRP A 95 4.82 3.64 4.64
CA TRP A 95 5.86 3.04 3.82
C TRP A 95 7.18 3.15 4.57
N VAL A 96 8.05 2.18 4.31
CA VAL A 96 9.42 2.16 4.80
C VAL A 96 10.38 2.30 3.63
N GLU A 97 11.46 3.04 3.84
CA GLU A 97 12.55 3.12 2.88
C GLU A 97 13.35 1.82 2.93
N GLN A 98 13.44 1.11 1.81
CA GLN A 98 14.21 -0.12 1.65
C GLN A 98 14.81 -0.17 0.26
N ASP A 99 16.11 -0.43 0.17
CA ASP A 99 16.86 -0.53 -1.08
C ASP A 99 16.74 0.72 -1.98
N GLY A 100 16.61 1.92 -1.39
CA GLY A 100 16.44 3.16 -2.15
C GLY A 100 15.04 3.32 -2.75
N ALA A 101 14.04 2.58 -2.26
CA ALA A 101 12.65 2.70 -2.67
C ALA A 101 11.69 2.73 -1.48
N TRP A 102 10.59 3.46 -1.61
CA TRP A 102 9.50 3.43 -0.64
C TRP A 102 8.65 2.18 -0.86
N LYS A 103 8.60 1.30 0.13
CA LYS A 103 7.84 0.04 0.07
C LYS A 103 6.75 0.03 1.14
N LEU A 104 5.58 -0.50 0.79
CA LEU A 104 4.48 -0.63 1.76
C LEU A 104 4.90 -1.58 2.88
N SER A 105 4.80 -1.11 4.13
CA SER A 105 5.16 -1.92 5.28
C SER A 105 4.20 -3.10 5.49
N ASN A 106 4.70 -4.19 6.06
CA ASN A 106 3.89 -5.38 6.36
C ASN A 106 2.69 -5.07 7.28
N PRO A 107 2.85 -4.29 8.37
CA PRO A 107 1.71 -3.88 9.19
C PRO A 107 0.65 -3.10 8.40
N SER A 108 1.08 -2.24 7.47
CA SER A 108 0.14 -1.50 6.61
C SER A 108 -0.57 -2.38 5.61
N ALA A 109 0.12 -3.37 5.02
CA ALA A 109 -0.52 -4.38 4.20
C ALA A 109 -1.59 -5.15 4.99
N CYS A 110 -1.32 -5.48 6.26
CA CYS A 110 -2.30 -6.11 7.14
C CYS A 110 -3.49 -5.20 7.52
N VAL A 111 -3.26 -3.90 7.71
CA VAL A 111 -4.35 -2.92 7.92
C VAL A 111 -5.26 -2.90 6.69
N ILE A 112 -4.70 -2.82 5.48
CA ILE A 112 -5.50 -2.85 4.24
C ILE A 112 -6.24 -4.18 4.10
N ALA A 113 -5.58 -5.31 4.38
CA ALA A 113 -6.21 -6.64 4.36
C ALA A 113 -7.43 -6.70 5.28
N ARG A 114 -7.28 -6.34 6.55
CA ARG A 114 -8.32 -6.51 7.56
C ARG A 114 -9.39 -5.43 7.51
N ASP A 115 -8.98 -4.17 7.45
CA ASP A 115 -9.89 -3.04 7.66
C ASP A 115 -10.53 -2.55 6.36
N VAL A 116 -9.84 -2.73 5.22
CA VAL A 116 -10.34 -2.29 3.91
C VAL A 116 -10.95 -3.44 3.12
N ALA A 117 -10.23 -4.56 3.00
CA ALA A 117 -10.70 -5.72 2.24
C ALA A 117 -11.58 -6.66 3.10
N GLY A 118 -11.31 -6.80 4.39
CA GLY A 118 -11.95 -7.80 5.24
C GLY A 118 -11.45 -9.22 4.96
N VAL A 119 -10.15 -9.37 4.70
CA VAL A 119 -9.46 -10.64 4.46
C VAL A 119 -8.33 -10.85 5.46
N ASP A 120 -7.85 -12.09 5.55
CA ASP A 120 -6.71 -12.42 6.39
C ASP A 120 -5.40 -11.82 5.85
N CYS A 121 -4.54 -11.41 6.78
CA CYS A 121 -3.17 -11.03 6.49
C CYS A 121 -2.26 -12.24 6.72
N THR A 122 -1.38 -12.53 5.75
CA THR A 122 -0.57 -13.75 5.71
C THR A 122 0.93 -13.49 5.69
N VAL A 123 1.35 -12.26 6.01
CA VAL A 123 2.74 -11.76 5.89
C VAL A 123 3.43 -11.60 7.23
#